data_AF-A0A166Q7P2-F1
#
_entry.id   AF-A0A166Q7P2-F1
#
_cell.length_a   1.000
_cell.length_b   1.000
_cell.length_c   1.000
_cell.angle_alpha   90.00
_cell.angle_beta   90.00
_cell.angle_gamma   90.00
#
_symmetry.space_group_name_H-M   'P 1'
#
loop_
_entity.id
_entity.type
_entity.pdbx_description
1 polymer ?
#
loop_
_entity_poly.entity_id
_entity_poly.type
_entity_poly.pdbx_seq_one_letter_code
_entity_poly.pdbx_strand_id
1 'polypeptide(L)'
;MFVHRWDAAAVPGQEGTAICHARVDPHLMVGCETFLGDVDMRLLEPLQKVQHAFLQRLVGLNPKAARAFCFPETGVLPPPHGRIILAVRYLQYVLSRPVDDLVACALRQCELMHPKGSPN
;
A
#
# COMPACT_ATOMS: atom_id res chain seq x y z
N MET A 1 -1.55 -40.30 9.14
CA MET A 1 -2.83 -39.81 9.69
C MET A 1 -2.64 -38.35 10.11
N PHE A 2 -2.92 -37.41 9.20
CA PHE A 2 -3.17 -36.00 9.52
C PHE A 2 -4.26 -35.52 8.56
N VAL A 3 -5.24 -34.89 9.16
CA VAL A 3 -6.62 -34.75 8.70
C VAL A 3 -6.82 -33.40 8.00
N HIS A 4 -7.67 -33.40 6.96
CA HIS A 4 -8.23 -32.25 6.21
C HIS A 4 -7.26 -31.34 5.45
N ARG A 5 -6.92 -31.76 4.21
CA ARG A 5 -6.29 -30.91 3.20
C ARG A 5 -7.36 -29.99 2.60
N TRP A 6 -7.14 -28.69 2.71
CA TRP A 6 -7.94 -27.66 2.04
C TRP A 6 -7.64 -27.72 0.55
N ASP A 7 -8.52 -28.36 -0.22
CA ASP A 7 -8.45 -28.44 -1.69
C ASP A 7 -8.96 -27.14 -2.35
N ALA A 8 -8.45 -25.99 -1.91
CA ALA A 8 -8.65 -24.72 -2.60
C ALA A 8 -7.32 -24.34 -3.26
N ALA A 9 -7.19 -24.76 -4.52
CA ALA A 9 -6.23 -24.31 -5.53
C ALA A 9 -5.04 -23.49 -5.00
N ALA A 10 -3.88 -24.14 -4.87
CA ALA A 10 -2.61 -23.41 -4.93
C ALA A 10 -2.52 -22.81 -6.33
N VAL A 11 -3.02 -21.58 -6.48
CA VAL A 11 -2.92 -20.82 -7.71
C VAL A 11 -1.42 -20.61 -7.98
N PRO A 12 -0.91 -20.91 -9.18
CA PRO A 12 0.47 -20.63 -9.55
C PRO A 12 0.88 -19.22 -9.10
N GLY A 13 2.06 -19.08 -8.51
CA GLY A 13 2.47 -17.85 -7.80
C GLY A 13 2.20 -16.56 -8.59
N GLN A 14 2.38 -16.58 -9.92
CA GLN A 14 2.12 -15.42 -10.78
C GLN A 14 0.64 -15.04 -10.91
N GLU A 15 -0.26 -16.01 -11.06
CA GLU A 15 -1.72 -15.78 -11.13
C GLU A 15 -2.26 -15.31 -9.79
N GLY A 16 -1.72 -15.86 -8.70
CA GLY A 16 -2.04 -15.45 -7.34
C GLY A 16 -1.63 -14.01 -7.05
N THR A 17 -0.42 -13.63 -7.46
CA THR A 17 0.09 -12.26 -7.39
C THR A 17 -0.73 -11.30 -8.25
N ALA A 18 -1.16 -11.71 -9.45
CA ALA A 18 -2.05 -10.90 -10.27
C ALA A 18 -3.39 -10.62 -9.57
N ILE A 19 -3.95 -11.61 -8.88
CA ILE A 19 -5.18 -11.45 -8.08
C ILE A 19 -4.94 -10.54 -6.87
N CYS A 20 -3.80 -10.65 -6.17
CA CYS A 20 -3.40 -9.70 -5.13
C CYS A 20 -3.43 -8.27 -5.65
N HIS A 21 -2.72 -8.01 -6.74
CA HIS A 21 -2.57 -6.68 -7.31
C HIS A 21 -3.89 -6.13 -7.86
N ALA A 22 -4.76 -6.98 -8.43
CA ALA A 22 -6.02 -6.54 -9.01
C ALA A 22 -7.13 -6.33 -7.99
N ARG A 23 -7.11 -7.06 -6.85
CA ARG A 23 -8.25 -7.08 -5.91
C ARG A 23 -7.91 -6.65 -4.50
N VAL A 24 -6.72 -6.96 -4.00
CA VAL A 24 -6.34 -6.66 -2.61
C VAL A 24 -5.65 -5.31 -2.53
N ASP A 25 -4.63 -5.09 -3.35
CA ASP A 25 -3.85 -3.86 -3.36
C ASP A 25 -4.70 -2.59 -3.57
N PRO A 26 -5.71 -2.55 -4.46
CA PRO A 26 -6.51 -1.34 -4.63
C PRO A 26 -7.23 -0.94 -3.35
N HIS A 27 -7.72 -1.90 -2.56
CA HIS A 27 -8.37 -1.62 -1.28
C HIS A 27 -7.38 -1.18 -0.19
N LEU A 28 -6.13 -1.66 -0.25
CA LEU A 28 -5.08 -1.24 0.67
C LEU A 28 -4.50 0.15 0.31
N MET A 29 -4.61 0.53 -0.96
CA MET A 29 -4.09 1.78 -1.52
C MET A 29 -5.13 2.88 -1.70
N VAL A 30 -6.44 2.58 -1.69
CA VAL A 30 -7.49 3.59 -1.90
C VAL A 30 -7.42 4.72 -0.87
N GLY A 31 -7.11 4.40 0.39
CA GLY A 31 -6.99 5.44 1.44
C GLY A 31 -5.77 6.36 1.25
N CYS A 32 -4.85 6.04 0.34
CA CYS A 32 -3.61 6.77 0.13
C CYS A 32 -3.78 7.93 -0.85
N GLU A 33 -4.81 7.91 -1.70
CA GLU A 33 -5.13 9.04 -2.57
C GLU A 33 -5.68 10.23 -1.77
N THR A 34 -6.35 9.95 -0.65
CA THR A 34 -7.01 10.96 0.19
C THR A 34 -6.06 11.57 1.22
N PHE A 35 -5.07 10.82 1.72
CA PHE A 35 -4.17 11.27 2.79
C PHE A 35 -2.72 10.84 2.52
N LEU A 36 -1.97 11.73 1.85
CA LEU A 36 -0.56 11.51 1.49
C LEU A 36 0.43 11.94 2.59
N GLY A 37 -0.05 12.62 3.64
CA GLY A 37 0.80 13.34 4.59
C GLY A 37 1.06 12.66 5.94
N ASP A 38 0.34 11.60 6.30
CA ASP A 38 0.42 11.04 7.65
C ASP A 38 0.29 9.51 7.60
N VAL A 39 1.43 8.87 7.36
CA VAL A 39 1.55 7.41 7.30
C VAL A 39 1.74 6.90 8.72
N ASP A 40 0.71 7.03 9.57
CA ASP A 40 0.74 6.45 10.91
C ASP A 40 0.86 4.93 10.78
N MET A 41 1.98 4.39 11.28
CA MET A 41 2.27 2.97 11.28
C MET A 41 1.19 2.16 12.01
N ARG A 42 0.48 2.77 12.98
CA ARG A 42 -0.66 2.15 13.68
C ARG A 42 -1.84 1.91 12.76
N LEU A 43 -2.08 2.80 11.80
CA LEU A 43 -3.16 2.65 10.81
C LEU A 43 -2.76 1.70 9.67
N LEU A 44 -1.45 1.52 9.44
CA LEU A 44 -0.91 0.59 8.45
C LEU A 44 -0.87 -0.86 8.92
N GLU A 45 -0.68 -1.10 10.21
CA GLU A 45 -0.51 -2.45 10.76
C GLU A 45 -1.69 -3.38 10.43
N PRO A 46 -2.97 -2.95 10.53
CA PRO A 46 -4.11 -3.77 10.13
C PRO A 46 -4.11 -4.11 8.63
N LEU A 47 -3.73 -3.16 7.79
CA LEU A 47 -3.67 -3.34 6.33
C LEU A 47 -2.57 -4.33 5.94
N GLN A 48 -1.41 -4.22 6.58
CA GLN A 48 -0.32 -5.19 6.44
C GLN A 48 -0.73 -6.59 6.91
N LYS A 49 -1.47 -6.71 8.01
CA LYS A 49 -1.96 -8.01 8.49
C LYS A 49 -2.87 -8.69 7.48
N VAL A 50 -3.78 -7.93 6.84
CA VAL A 50 -4.68 -8.45 5.80
C VAL A 50 -3.89 -8.93 4.58
N GLN A 51 -2.95 -8.13 4.09
CA GLN A 51 -2.10 -8.52 2.96
C GLN A 51 -1.29 -9.78 3.26
N HIS A 52 -0.64 -9.84 4.43
CA HIS A 52 0.11 -11.03 4.84
C HIS A 52 -0.76 -12.27 4.92
N ALA A 53 -1.96 -12.16 5.51
CA ALA A 53 -2.88 -13.29 5.61
C ALA A 53 -3.31 -13.79 4.23
N PHE A 54 -3.47 -12.89 3.25
CA PHE A 54 -3.73 -13.25 1.87
C PHE A 54 -2.53 -13.97 1.24
N LEU A 55 -1.32 -13.40 1.34
CA LEU A 55 -0.10 -13.99 0.76
C LEU A 55 0.24 -15.36 1.36
N GLN A 56 0.06 -15.54 2.67
CA GLN A 56 0.24 -16.84 3.34
C GLN A 56 -0.73 -17.88 2.80
N ARG A 57 -2.00 -17.51 2.60
CA ARG A 57 -3.01 -18.40 2.00
C ARG A 57 -2.68 -18.73 0.55
N LEU A 58 -2.19 -17.74 -0.20
CA LEU A 58 -1.84 -17.89 -1.61
C LEU A 58 -0.69 -18.91 -1.81
N VAL A 59 0.34 -18.85 -0.98
CA VAL A 59 1.51 -19.73 -1.06
C VAL A 59 1.27 -21.06 -0.31
N GLY A 60 0.16 -21.20 0.41
CA GLY A 60 -0.13 -22.39 1.23
C GLY A 60 0.74 -22.49 2.50
N LEU A 61 1.27 -21.35 2.97
CA LEU A 61 2.07 -21.29 4.19
C LEU A 61 1.19 -21.31 5.44
N ASN A 62 1.73 -21.90 6.52
CA ASN A 62 1.09 -21.86 7.83
C ASN A 62 0.92 -20.38 8.29
N PRO A 63 -0.21 -19.99 8.91
CA PRO A 63 -0.39 -18.64 9.47
C PRO A 63 0.72 -18.20 10.44
N LYS A 64 1.38 -19.16 11.10
CA LYS A 64 2.52 -18.95 12.01
C LYS A 64 3.89 -18.93 11.30
N ALA A 65 3.94 -19.20 10.00
CA ALA A 65 5.18 -19.18 9.24
C ALA A 65 5.77 -17.76 9.17
N ALA A 66 7.09 -17.69 9.06
CA ALA A 66 7.81 -16.43 9.00
C ALA A 66 7.37 -15.61 7.77
N ARG A 67 6.91 -14.38 8.01
CA ARG A 67 6.37 -13.45 7.00
C ARG A 67 7.40 -13.01 5.97
N ALA A 68 8.68 -13.07 6.32
CA ALA A 68 9.79 -12.64 5.49
C ALA A 68 9.90 -13.45 4.17
N PHE A 69 9.41 -14.70 4.16
CA PHE A 69 9.47 -15.55 2.97
C PHE A 69 8.41 -15.18 1.92
N CYS A 70 7.27 -14.62 2.33
CA CYS A 70 6.14 -14.39 1.42
C CYS A 70 6.45 -13.32 0.36
N PHE A 71 7.23 -12.28 0.70
CA PHE A 71 7.51 -11.17 -0.22
C PHE A 71 8.47 -11.51 -1.36
N PRO A 72 9.65 -12.13 -1.13
CA PRO A 72 10.54 -12.52 -2.23
C PRO A 72 9.93 -13.61 -3.12
N GLU A 73 9.09 -14.48 -2.57
CA GLU A 73 8.42 -15.54 -3.36
C GLU A 73 7.25 -15.01 -4.21
N THR A 74 6.53 -13.97 -3.75
CA THR A 74 5.36 -13.44 -4.47
C THR A 74 5.65 -12.17 -5.27
N GLY A 75 6.74 -11.45 -4.98
CA GLY A 75 7.09 -10.17 -5.60
C GLY A 75 6.19 -8.99 -5.19
N VAL A 76 5.23 -9.19 -4.28
CA VAL A 76 4.29 -8.15 -3.85
C VAL A 76 4.98 -7.19 -2.88
N LEU A 77 4.84 -5.88 -3.10
CA LEU A 77 5.39 -4.87 -2.19
C LEU A 77 4.50 -4.70 -0.93
N PRO A 78 5.10 -4.52 0.26
CA PRO A 78 4.33 -4.14 1.45
C PRO A 78 3.68 -2.76 1.27
N PRO A 79 2.51 -2.49 1.90
CA PRO A 79 1.76 -1.25 1.73
C PRO A 79 2.56 0.04 2.00
N PRO A 80 3.42 0.13 3.03
CA PRO A 80 4.18 1.35 3.29
C PRO A 80 5.05 1.77 2.12
N HIS A 81 5.66 0.81 1.42
CA HIS A 81 6.54 1.10 0.30
C HIS A 81 5.75 1.64 -0.90
N GLY A 82 4.61 1.01 -1.23
CA GLY A 82 3.71 1.50 -2.28
C GLY A 82 3.23 2.92 -2.00
N ARG A 83 2.90 3.21 -0.73
CA ARG A 83 2.47 4.55 -0.27
C ARG A 83 3.56 5.59 -0.40
N ILE A 84 4.80 5.29 0.01
CA ILE A 84 5.95 6.20 -0.15
C ILE A 84 6.21 6.48 -1.63
N ILE A 85 6.19 5.45 -2.48
CA ILE A 85 6.40 5.61 -3.92
C ILE A 85 5.32 6.53 -4.51
N LEU A 86 4.06 6.33 -4.14
CA LEU A 86 2.95 7.19 -4.59
C LEU A 86 3.14 8.64 -4.13
N ALA A 87 3.51 8.86 -2.86
CA ALA A 87 3.75 10.19 -2.32
C ALA A 87 4.89 10.91 -3.03
N VAL A 88 6.01 10.23 -3.26
CA VAL A 88 7.16 10.80 -3.99
C VAL A 88 6.79 11.10 -5.44
N ARG A 89 6.07 10.20 -6.12
CA ARG A 89 5.60 10.44 -7.51
C ARG A 89 4.61 11.58 -7.58
N TYR A 90 3.70 11.70 -6.61
CA TYR A 90 2.77 12.81 -6.52
C TYR A 90 3.51 14.13 -6.29
N LEU A 91 4.51 14.17 -5.41
CA LEU A 91 5.35 15.33 -5.23
C LEU A 91 6.07 15.73 -6.52
N GLN A 92 6.67 14.77 -7.24
CA GLN A 92 7.28 15.00 -8.55
C GLN A 92 6.27 15.57 -9.55
N TYR A 93 5.05 15.01 -9.59
CA TYR A 93 3.97 15.52 -10.42
C TYR A 93 3.64 16.98 -10.09
N VAL A 94 3.41 17.30 -8.82
CA VAL A 94 3.11 18.67 -8.35
C VAL A 94 4.20 19.66 -8.76
N LEU A 95 5.47 19.30 -8.55
CA LEU A 95 6.62 20.16 -8.88
C LEU A 95 6.83 20.34 -10.39
N SER A 96 6.31 19.42 -11.21
CA SER A 96 6.43 19.49 -12.68
C SER A 96 5.32 20.33 -13.35
N ARG A 97 4.30 20.78 -12.60
CA ARG A 97 3.15 21.49 -13.18
C ARG A 97 3.48 22.95 -13.53
N PRO A 98 2.85 23.51 -14.58
CA PRO A 98 2.93 24.93 -14.86
C PRO A 98 2.28 25.76 -13.75
N VAL A 99 2.68 27.03 -13.64
CA VAL A 99 2.29 27.92 -12.54
C VAL A 99 0.78 28.18 -12.48
N ASP A 100 0.10 28.09 -13.61
CA ASP A 100 -1.36 28.30 -13.72
C ASP A 100 -2.18 27.03 -13.43
N ASP A 101 -1.52 25.91 -13.14
CA ASP A 101 -2.20 24.68 -12.75
C ASP A 101 -2.78 24.78 -11.34
N LEU A 102 -4.00 24.26 -11.13
CA LEU A 102 -4.67 24.26 -9.84
C LEU A 102 -3.82 23.64 -8.72
N VAL A 103 -3.06 22.59 -9.04
CA VAL A 103 -2.21 21.90 -8.07
C VAL A 103 -1.02 22.78 -7.66
N ALA A 104 -0.44 23.52 -8.60
CA ALA A 104 0.63 24.47 -8.32
C ALA A 104 0.13 25.68 -7.51
N CYS A 105 -1.07 26.20 -7.82
CA CYS A 105 -1.71 27.25 -7.03
C CYS A 105 -2.00 26.79 -5.60
N ALA A 106 -2.53 25.57 -5.43
CA ALA A 106 -2.80 25.00 -4.12
C ALA A 106 -1.52 24.83 -3.28
N LEU A 107 -0.42 24.32 -3.87
CA LEU A 107 0.86 24.22 -3.17
C LEU A 107 1.36 25.59 -2.70
N ARG A 108 1.35 26.60 -3.58
CA ARG A 108 1.75 27.96 -3.23
C ARG A 108 0.89 28.54 -2.10
N GLN A 109 -0.41 28.26 -2.12
CA GLN A 109 -1.30 28.67 -1.03
C GLN A 109 -0.97 27.96 0.28
N CYS A 110 -0.68 26.66 0.25
CA CYS A 110 -0.21 25.91 1.43
C CYS A 110 1.09 26.50 2.00
N GLU A 111 2.07 26.83 1.15
CA GLU A 111 3.33 27.48 1.55
C GLU A 111 3.10 28.84 2.23
N LEU A 112 2.17 29.64 1.70
CA LEU A 112 1.78 30.92 2.31
C LEU A 112 1.07 30.76 3.67
N MET A 113 0.35 29.66 3.87
CA MET A 113 -0.36 29.36 5.12
C MET A 113 0.55 28.74 6.19
N HIS A 114 1.63 28.04 5.80
CA HIS A 114 2.57 27.39 6.71
C HIS A 114 3.22 28.33 7.75
N PRO A 115 3.68 29.56 7.43
CA PRO A 115 4.24 30.48 8.43
C PRO A 115 3.18 31.13 9.34
N LYS A 116 1.89 30.99 9.03
CA LYS A 116 0.79 31.60 9.81
C LYS A 116 0.32 30.77 10.99
N GLY A 117 0.91 29.58 11.22
CA GLY A 117 0.70 28.73 12.41
C GLY A 117 -0.72 28.82 12.96
N SER A 118 -1.63 27.99 12.46
CA SER A 118 -3.01 27.96 12.98
C SER A 118 -2.98 27.89 14.51
N PRO A 119 -3.61 28.83 15.24
CA PRO A 119 -3.82 28.64 16.65
C PRO A 119 -4.68 27.38 16.79
N ASN A 120 -4.20 26.43 17.59
CA ASN A 120 -5.00 25.32 18.09
C ASN A 120 -6.15 25.86 18.94
#